data_AF-A0A8H7SUZ3-F1
#
_entry.id   AF-A0A8H7SUZ3-F1
#
_cell.length_a   1.000
_cell.length_b   1.000
_cell.length_c   1.000
_cell.angle_alpha   90.00
_cell.angle_beta   90.00
_cell.angle_gamma   90.00
#
_symmetry.space_group_name_H-M   'P 1'
#
loop_
_entity.id
_entity.type
_entity.pdbx_description
1 polymer ?
#
loop_
_entity_poly.entity_id
_entity_poly.type
_entity_poly.pdbx_seq_one_letter_code
_entity_poly.pdbx_strand_id
1 'polypeptide(L)'
;MLDLQKNRSTLIYGAAAVSLAILGTSITYYILEDDKRAKRRKEARKAERATLRILQQIKEQQEKIEASMKSSEDTIEDQSCTDKDFRKKEYTLAHANELLLQLMEKLDAIRPLTVVLGGDIEKEPTEFENQLVSNIKSKKRNIIEAIEGLFRRLDTANVKAKKEASRREQVAKEKARIEQEQKKLELEEAERKLKMEQEQEKIRLEQEQKAKEEAERVAKEEAERRLKEEELAKLALEAEAIQKLSEQQHNDVTVQEEAVLAALKEVEQHEEK
;
A
#
# COMPACT_ATOMS: atom_id res chain seq x y z
N MET A 1 38.02 35.02 111.80
CA MET A 1 37.83 35.85 110.59
C MET A 1 38.34 35.18 109.30
N LEU A 2 39.34 34.29 109.34
CA LEU A 2 39.90 33.64 108.14
C LEU A 2 38.96 32.64 107.42
N ASP A 3 38.10 31.91 108.15
CA ASP A 3 37.21 30.90 107.53
C ASP A 3 36.07 31.49 106.69
N LEU A 4 35.55 32.68 107.05
CA LEU A 4 34.52 33.34 106.24
C LEU A 4 35.05 33.82 104.88
N GLN A 5 36.33 34.17 104.81
CA GLN A 5 36.98 34.62 103.58
C GLN A 5 37.25 33.45 102.63
N LYS A 6 37.66 32.31 103.16
CA LYS A 6 37.89 31.06 102.40
C LYS A 6 36.58 30.55 101.77
N ASN A 7 35.48 30.49 102.53
CA ASN A 7 34.18 30.03 102.03
C ASN A 7 33.56 30.97 100.99
N ARG A 8 33.79 32.28 101.10
CA ARG A 8 33.36 33.23 100.05
C ARG A 8 34.16 33.07 98.77
N SER A 9 35.47 32.84 98.87
CA SER A 9 36.31 32.64 97.67
C SER A 9 35.93 31.36 96.92
N THR A 10 35.69 30.24 97.61
CA THR A 10 35.29 28.98 96.97
C THR A 10 33.91 29.05 96.32
N LEU A 11 32.96 29.79 96.91
CA LEU A 11 31.67 30.07 96.29
C LEU A 11 31.79 30.94 95.04
N ILE A 12 32.65 31.96 95.06
CA ILE A 12 32.89 32.84 93.90
C ILE A 12 33.59 32.07 92.77
N TYR A 13 34.61 31.26 93.07
CA TYR A 13 35.28 30.42 92.08
C TYR A 13 34.35 29.32 91.54
N GLY A 14 33.50 28.72 92.39
CA GLY A 14 32.48 27.77 91.96
C GLY A 14 31.44 28.39 91.03
N ALA A 15 30.94 29.58 91.36
CA ALA A 15 30.02 30.33 90.51
C ALA A 15 30.66 30.77 89.18
N ALA A 16 31.94 31.18 89.20
CA ALA A 16 32.70 31.51 88.01
C ALA A 16 32.92 30.30 87.09
N ALA A 17 33.19 29.12 87.65
CA ALA A 17 33.37 27.89 86.88
C ALA A 17 32.06 27.43 86.21
N VAL A 18 30.93 27.50 86.92
CA VAL A 18 29.61 27.14 86.38
C VAL A 18 29.20 28.11 85.26
N SER A 19 29.42 29.41 85.44
CA SER A 19 29.11 30.41 84.40
C SER A 19 29.99 30.24 83.15
N LEU A 20 31.28 29.93 83.30
CA LEU A 20 32.15 29.57 82.17
C LEU A 20 31.70 28.30 81.46
N ALA A 21 31.24 27.28 82.18
CA ALA A 21 30.73 26.04 81.60
C ALA A 21 29.44 26.27 80.80
N ILE A 22 28.52 27.10 81.31
CA ILE A 22 27.27 27.46 80.62
C ILE A 22 27.56 28.30 79.37
N LEU A 23 28.48 29.26 79.46
CA LEU A 23 28.89 30.07 78.30
C LEU A 23 29.62 29.22 77.25
N GLY A 24 30.51 28.30 77.67
CA GLY A 24 31.21 27.40 76.77
C GLY A 24 30.28 26.41 76.04
N THR A 25 29.31 25.85 76.76
CA THR A 25 28.30 24.94 76.17
C THR A 25 27.33 25.66 75.24
N SER A 26 26.91 26.88 75.57
CA SER A 26 26.06 27.68 74.67
C SER A 26 26.81 28.10 73.40
N ILE A 27 28.06 28.57 73.50
CA ILE A 27 28.86 28.94 72.31
C ILE A 27 29.11 27.73 71.41
N THR A 28 29.47 26.58 71.97
CA THR A 28 29.67 25.35 71.18
C THR A 28 28.37 24.87 70.54
N TYR A 29 27.23 24.98 71.22
CA TYR A 29 25.92 24.70 70.65
C TYR A 29 25.60 25.62 69.46
N TYR A 30 25.83 26.93 69.57
CA TYR A 30 25.63 27.89 68.48
C TYR A 30 26.50 27.58 67.25
N ILE A 31 27.79 27.28 67.45
CA ILE A 31 28.70 26.92 66.35
C ILE A 31 28.24 25.64 65.65
N LEU A 32 27.76 24.65 66.41
CA LEU A 32 27.28 23.39 65.88
C LEU A 32 25.97 23.56 65.09
N GLU A 33 25.10 24.48 65.51
CA GLU A 33 23.86 24.78 64.80
C GLU A 33 24.11 25.57 63.50
N ASP A 34 25.07 26.49 63.50
CA ASP A 34 25.49 27.21 62.29
C ASP A 34 26.14 26.30 61.26
N ASP A 35 27.00 25.34 61.67
CA ASP A 35 27.57 24.36 60.74
C ASP A 35 26.48 23.44 60.14
N LYS A 36 25.49 23.02 60.94
CA LYS A 36 24.31 22.28 60.46
C LYS A 36 23.51 23.09 59.43
N ARG A 37 23.26 24.38 59.69
CA ARG A 37 22.57 25.29 58.74
C ARG A 37 23.37 25.48 57.45
N ALA A 38 24.69 25.62 57.54
CA ALA A 38 25.57 25.75 56.39
C ALA A 38 25.59 24.48 55.53
N LYS A 39 25.66 23.29 56.16
CA LYS A 39 25.55 21.99 55.47
C LYS A 39 24.20 21.82 54.78
N ARG A 40 23.10 22.09 55.48
CA ARG A 40 21.73 22.04 54.92
C ARG A 40 21.58 22.95 53.70
N ARG A 41 22.10 24.18 53.73
CA ARG A 41 22.10 25.09 52.56
C ARG A 41 22.90 24.54 51.38
N LYS A 42 24.07 23.93 51.63
CA LYS A 42 24.90 23.34 50.58
C LYS A 42 24.20 22.13 49.94
N GLU A 43 23.59 21.28 50.75
CA GLU A 43 22.80 20.13 50.29
C GLU A 43 21.57 20.57 49.50
N ALA A 44 20.84 21.58 50.00
CA ALA A 44 19.68 22.17 49.33
C ALA A 44 20.06 22.70 47.93
N ARG A 45 21.16 23.45 47.83
CA ARG A 45 21.67 23.93 46.53
C ARG A 45 22.13 22.79 45.61
N LYS A 46 22.70 21.72 46.16
CA LYS A 46 23.12 20.56 45.37
C LYS A 46 21.91 19.82 44.79
N ALA A 47 20.91 19.57 45.63
CA ALA A 47 19.67 18.93 45.24
C ALA A 47 18.87 19.80 44.25
N GLU A 48 18.80 21.12 44.49
CA GLU A 48 18.19 22.07 43.56
C GLU A 48 18.85 22.02 42.19
N ARG A 49 20.19 22.10 42.12
CA ARG A 49 20.93 21.99 40.86
C ARG A 49 20.69 20.66 40.16
N ALA A 50 20.60 19.56 40.90
CA ALA A 50 20.28 18.25 40.32
C ALA A 50 18.88 18.24 39.69
N THR A 51 17.87 18.72 40.42
CA THR A 51 16.49 18.82 39.91
C THR A 51 16.39 19.77 38.72
N LEU A 52 17.07 20.91 38.75
CA LEU A 52 17.09 21.86 37.63
C LEU A 52 17.75 21.27 36.38
N ARG A 53 18.77 20.43 36.52
CA ARG A 53 19.36 19.70 35.38
C ARG A 53 18.37 18.72 34.77
N ILE A 54 17.62 17.99 35.59
CA ILE A 54 16.57 17.08 35.10
C ILE A 54 15.49 17.86 34.37
N LEU A 55 15.01 18.98 34.94
CA LEU A 55 14.03 19.84 34.28
C LEU A 55 14.55 20.41 32.96
N GLN A 56 15.81 20.79 32.90
CA GLN A 56 16.45 21.26 31.66
C GLN A 56 16.53 20.15 30.61
N GLN A 57 16.90 18.93 30.99
CA GLN A 57 16.91 17.78 30.09
C GLN A 57 15.51 17.46 29.55
N ILE A 58 14.48 17.52 30.41
CA ILE A 58 13.08 17.32 30.00
C ILE A 58 12.67 18.40 29.00
N LYS A 59 13.03 19.66 29.27
CA LYS A 59 12.77 20.78 28.35
C LYS A 59 13.44 20.56 26.98
N GLU A 60 14.70 20.17 26.95
CA GLU A 60 15.40 19.86 25.70
C GLU A 60 14.77 18.68 24.94
N GLN A 61 14.29 17.66 25.66
CA GLN A 61 13.54 16.56 25.06
C GLN A 61 12.20 17.04 24.48
N GLN A 62 11.48 17.90 25.21
CA GLN A 62 10.23 18.51 24.77
C GLN A 62 10.43 19.34 23.48
N GLU A 63 11.47 20.16 23.40
CA GLU A 63 11.79 20.95 22.20
C GLU A 63 12.12 20.05 20.98
N LYS A 64 12.82 18.94 21.19
CA LYS A 64 13.10 17.96 20.12
C LYS A 64 11.83 17.28 19.61
N ILE A 65 10.93 16.89 20.53
CA ILE A 65 9.64 16.30 20.17
C ILE A 65 8.82 17.32 19.38
N GLU A 66 8.76 18.57 19.83
CA GLU A 66 8.06 19.65 19.14
C GLU A 66 8.56 19.83 17.70
N ALA A 67 9.88 19.85 17.48
CA ALA A 67 10.45 19.99 16.15
C ALA A 67 10.07 18.81 15.23
N SER A 68 10.11 17.58 15.75
CA SER A 68 9.73 16.37 14.99
C SER A 68 8.23 16.35 14.64
N MET A 69 7.38 16.78 15.58
CA MET A 69 5.95 16.92 15.38
C MET A 69 5.65 17.97 14.32
N LYS A 70 6.25 19.17 14.43
CA LYS A 70 6.00 20.29 13.52
C LYS A 70 6.30 19.92 12.06
N SER A 71 7.43 19.25 11.81
CA SER A 71 7.78 18.77 10.47
C SER A 71 6.75 17.80 9.88
N SER A 72 6.11 16.99 10.72
CA SER A 72 5.10 16.02 10.30
C SER A 72 3.72 16.66 10.15
N GLU A 73 3.38 17.60 11.03
CA GLU A 73 2.13 18.37 11.06
C GLU A 73 1.96 19.23 9.80
N ASP A 74 3.00 20.01 9.44
CA ASP A 74 2.94 20.96 8.32
C ASP A 74 2.75 20.28 6.96
N THR A 75 3.14 19.00 6.85
CA THR A 75 3.17 18.25 5.58
C THR A 75 2.13 17.12 5.54
N ILE A 76 1.22 17.04 6.52
CA ILE A 76 0.33 15.89 6.66
C ILE A 76 -0.75 15.82 5.59
N GLU A 77 -1.19 16.97 5.09
CA GLU A 77 -2.23 17.12 4.06
C GLU A 77 -1.63 17.19 2.63
N ASP A 78 -0.31 17.04 2.49
CA ASP A 78 0.36 17.10 1.19
C ASP A 78 -0.08 15.95 0.29
N GLN A 79 -0.84 16.28 -0.75
CA GLN A 79 -1.38 15.30 -1.71
C GLN A 79 -0.30 14.60 -2.53
N SER A 80 0.89 15.21 -2.66
CA SER A 80 2.06 14.65 -3.36
C SER A 80 2.84 13.63 -2.53
N CYS A 81 2.51 13.48 -1.25
CA CYS A 81 3.22 12.58 -0.35
C CYS A 81 2.91 11.10 -0.68
N THR A 82 3.95 10.27 -0.82
CA THR A 82 3.77 8.83 -1.02
C THR A 82 3.11 8.17 0.20
N ASP A 83 2.46 7.01 0.02
CA ASP A 83 1.85 6.27 1.14
C ASP A 83 2.87 5.85 2.20
N LYS A 84 4.11 5.56 1.80
CA LYS A 84 5.19 5.22 2.71
C LYS A 84 5.57 6.41 3.60
N ASP A 85 5.68 7.59 2.99
CA ASP A 85 6.00 8.82 3.71
C ASP A 85 4.86 9.24 4.64
N PHE A 86 3.61 9.07 4.19
CA PHE A 86 2.43 9.33 5.03
C PHE A 86 2.41 8.44 6.27
N ARG A 87 2.62 7.12 6.10
CA ARG A 87 2.72 6.18 7.23
C ARG A 87 3.86 6.53 8.18
N LYS A 88 4.98 7.03 7.66
CA LYS A 88 6.10 7.50 8.49
C LYS A 88 5.70 8.72 9.33
N LYS A 89 4.91 9.64 8.77
CA LYS A 89 4.37 10.80 9.50
C LYS A 89 3.39 10.35 10.59
N GLU A 90 2.46 9.44 10.29
CA GLU A 90 1.56 8.86 11.28
C GLU A 90 2.32 8.19 12.43
N TYR A 91 3.33 7.38 12.10
CA TYR A 91 4.20 6.77 13.10
C TYR A 91 4.92 7.82 13.96
N THR A 92 5.41 8.90 13.33
CA THR A 92 6.10 9.97 14.05
C THR A 92 5.18 10.68 15.03
N LEU A 93 3.92 10.95 14.65
CA LEU A 93 2.92 11.54 15.55
C LEU A 93 2.53 10.59 16.69
N ALA A 94 2.34 9.31 16.39
CA ALA A 94 2.06 8.30 17.42
C ALA A 94 3.24 8.16 18.41
N HIS A 95 4.46 8.14 17.90
CA HIS A 95 5.67 8.06 18.72
C HIS A 95 5.86 9.32 19.57
N ALA A 96 5.58 10.51 19.02
CA ALA A 96 5.60 11.75 19.79
C ALA A 96 4.62 11.72 20.96
N ASN A 97 3.42 11.13 20.79
CA ASN A 97 2.45 10.96 21.88
C ASN A 97 3.05 10.18 23.06
N GLU A 98 3.68 9.05 22.77
CA GLU A 98 4.32 8.20 23.77
C GLU A 98 5.46 8.95 24.48
N LEU A 99 6.31 9.65 23.72
CA LEU A 99 7.41 10.42 24.31
C LEU A 99 6.90 11.55 25.23
N LEU A 100 5.83 12.26 24.86
CA LEU A 100 5.24 13.29 25.72
C LEU A 100 4.69 12.69 27.02
N LEU A 101 4.05 11.52 26.96
CA LEU A 101 3.58 10.80 28.15
C LEU A 101 4.75 10.40 29.06
N GLN A 102 5.85 9.90 28.49
CA GLN A 102 7.06 9.60 29.25
C GLN A 102 7.68 10.85 29.90
N LEU A 103 7.63 12.01 29.24
CA LEU A 103 8.09 13.27 29.84
C LEU A 103 7.21 13.68 31.02
N MET A 104 5.89 13.52 30.93
CA MET A 104 4.97 13.76 32.04
C MET A 104 5.26 12.84 33.23
N GLU A 105 5.46 11.55 32.99
CA GLU A 105 5.84 10.59 34.04
C GLU A 105 7.16 10.99 34.73
N LYS A 106 8.17 11.38 33.94
CA LYS A 106 9.44 11.89 34.50
C LYS A 106 9.25 13.16 35.31
N LEU A 107 8.37 14.07 34.90
CA LEU A 107 8.05 15.28 35.67
C LEU A 107 7.37 14.93 36.99
N ASP A 108 6.46 13.96 37.00
CA ASP A 108 5.77 13.51 38.21
C ASP A 108 6.68 12.79 39.18
N ALA A 109 7.69 12.08 38.68
CA ALA A 109 8.74 11.48 39.51
C ALA A 109 9.62 12.52 40.24
N ILE A 110 9.61 13.80 39.83
CA ILE A 110 10.36 14.87 40.50
C ILE A 110 9.72 15.16 41.87
N ARG A 111 10.40 14.71 42.91
CA ARG A 111 10.00 14.93 44.31
C ARG A 111 10.24 16.39 44.75
N PRO A 112 9.45 16.90 45.69
CA PRO A 112 9.71 18.19 46.31
C PRO A 112 11.09 18.20 46.99
N LEU A 113 11.80 19.33 46.92
CA LEU A 113 13.13 19.48 47.53
C LEU A 113 13.12 19.20 49.04
N THR A 114 12.01 19.52 49.72
CA THR A 114 11.80 19.25 51.15
C THR A 114 11.88 17.77 51.49
N VAL A 115 11.45 16.89 50.58
CA VAL A 115 11.53 15.43 50.74
C VAL A 115 12.96 14.92 50.52
N VAL A 116 13.72 15.56 49.61
CA VAL A 116 15.09 15.15 49.27
C VAL A 116 16.10 15.54 50.36
N LEU A 117 15.86 16.64 51.06
CA LEU A 117 16.77 17.13 52.10
C LEU A 117 16.70 16.33 53.41
N GLY A 118 15.83 15.32 53.50
CA GLY A 118 15.76 14.41 54.65
C GLY A 118 15.57 15.11 55.99
N GLY A 119 15.06 16.36 55.98
CA GLY A 119 14.80 17.08 57.21
C GLY A 119 13.76 16.31 58.00
N ASP A 120 14.03 16.08 59.28
CA ASP A 120 13.02 15.61 60.24
C ASP A 120 11.72 16.36 59.94
N ILE A 121 10.62 15.63 59.72
CA ILE A 121 9.30 16.17 59.34
C ILE A 121 8.84 17.28 60.30
N GLU A 122 9.45 17.33 61.48
CA GLU A 122 9.23 18.29 62.56
C GLU A 122 9.86 19.67 62.35
N LYS A 123 10.87 19.83 61.47
CA LYS A 123 11.52 21.13 61.24
C LYS A 123 10.93 21.85 60.04
N GLU A 124 10.30 23.00 60.31
CA GLU A 124 9.76 23.88 59.27
C GLU A 124 10.83 24.21 58.19
N PRO A 125 10.44 24.21 56.91
CA PRO A 125 11.32 24.62 55.82
C PRO A 125 11.83 26.04 56.03
N THR A 126 13.12 26.26 55.79
CA THR A 126 13.68 27.62 55.90
C THR A 126 13.14 28.48 54.76
N GLU A 127 13.03 29.81 54.94
CA GLU A 127 12.60 30.73 53.87
C GLU A 127 13.41 30.53 52.57
N PHE A 128 14.72 30.32 52.69
CA PHE A 128 15.59 29.96 51.58
C PHE A 128 15.12 28.70 50.83
N GLU A 129 14.76 27.65 51.54
CA GLU A 129 14.28 26.39 50.94
C GLU A 129 12.92 26.58 50.27
N ASN A 130 12.04 27.39 50.87
CA ASN A 130 10.75 27.75 50.27
C ASN A 130 10.94 28.51 48.94
N GLN A 131 11.90 29.43 48.88
CA GLN A 131 12.25 30.12 47.65
C GLN A 131 12.78 29.14 46.58
N LEU A 132 13.66 28.19 46.94
CA LEU A 132 14.15 27.18 46.01
C LEU A 132 13.02 26.28 45.49
N VAL A 133 12.16 25.80 46.38
CA VAL A 133 11.00 24.97 46.02
C VAL A 133 10.05 25.74 45.10
N SER A 134 9.78 27.01 45.38
CA SER A 134 8.93 27.87 44.54
C SER A 134 9.51 28.00 43.12
N ASN A 135 10.82 28.24 43.00
CA ASN A 135 11.51 28.33 41.71
C ASN A 135 11.42 27.02 40.91
N ILE A 136 11.63 25.87 41.56
CA ILE A 136 11.50 24.56 40.93
C ILE A 136 10.05 24.31 40.49
N LYS A 137 9.06 24.62 41.34
CA LYS A 137 7.63 24.45 41.03
C LYS A 137 7.21 25.31 39.83
N SER A 138 7.64 26.57 39.79
CA SER A 138 7.35 27.48 38.67
C SER A 138 7.91 26.93 37.35
N LYS A 139 9.18 26.48 37.35
CA LYS A 139 9.80 25.86 36.17
C LYS A 139 9.10 24.55 35.75
N LYS A 140 8.77 23.68 36.72
CA LYS A 140 8.04 22.44 36.46
C LYS A 140 6.68 22.75 35.81
N ARG A 141 5.94 23.71 36.36
CA ARG A 141 4.63 24.14 35.84
C ARG A 141 4.73 24.63 34.40
N ASN A 142 5.70 25.50 34.09
CA ASN A 142 5.88 25.99 32.72
C ASN A 142 6.16 24.87 31.71
N ILE A 143 6.93 23.84 32.11
CA ILE A 143 7.19 22.69 31.25
C ILE A 143 5.92 21.84 31.08
N ILE A 144 5.14 21.63 32.14
CA ILE A 144 3.84 20.93 32.05
C ILE A 144 2.92 21.66 31.08
N GLU A 145 2.75 22.97 31.23
CA GLU A 145 1.90 23.78 30.34
C GLU A 145 2.37 23.70 28.88
N ALA A 146 3.68 23.68 28.63
CA ALA A 146 4.24 23.49 27.29
C ALA A 146 3.93 22.08 26.71
N ILE A 147 4.09 21.02 27.51
CA ILE A 147 3.79 19.65 27.10
C ILE A 147 2.28 19.47 26.85
N GLU A 148 1.42 20.02 27.71
CA GLU A 148 -0.03 20.04 27.50
C GLU A 148 -0.41 20.78 26.21
N GLY A 149 0.27 21.88 25.90
CA GLY A 149 0.15 22.58 24.62
C GLY A 149 0.49 21.68 23.44
N LEU A 150 1.55 20.88 23.55
CA LEU A 150 1.92 19.89 22.52
C LEU A 150 0.89 18.78 22.38
N PHE A 151 0.31 18.25 23.46
CA PHE A 151 -0.76 17.26 23.38
C PHE A 151 -1.97 17.78 22.59
N ARG A 152 -2.41 19.02 22.85
CA ARG A 152 -3.53 19.63 22.09
C ARG A 152 -3.23 19.79 20.60
N ARG A 153 -1.99 20.20 20.27
CA ARG A 153 -1.52 20.26 18.88
C ARG A 153 -1.49 18.89 18.24
N LEU A 154 -1.00 17.88 18.98
CA LEU A 154 -0.94 16.51 18.52
C LEU A 154 -2.32 15.92 18.25
N ASP A 155 -3.31 16.18 19.10
CA ASP A 155 -4.70 15.76 18.88
C ASP A 155 -5.25 16.35 17.57
N THR A 156 -4.98 17.63 17.32
CA THR A 156 -5.39 18.30 16.08
C THR A 156 -4.70 17.67 14.86
N ALA A 157 -3.39 17.42 14.94
CA ALA A 157 -2.63 16.76 13.88
C ALA A 157 -3.12 15.32 13.64
N ASN A 158 -3.44 14.57 14.70
CA ASN A 158 -3.99 13.21 14.61
C ASN A 158 -5.37 13.19 13.95
N VAL A 159 -6.22 14.18 14.21
CA VAL A 159 -7.51 14.31 13.51
C VAL A 159 -7.29 14.55 12.02
N LYS A 160 -6.34 15.41 11.65
CA LYS A 160 -5.97 15.64 10.24
C LYS A 160 -5.42 14.36 9.60
N ALA A 161 -4.52 13.67 10.29
CA ALA A 161 -3.96 12.39 9.85
C ALA A 161 -5.05 11.36 9.54
N LYS A 162 -6.01 11.19 10.46
CA LYS A 162 -7.14 10.24 10.29
C LYS A 162 -8.05 10.60 9.11
N LYS A 163 -8.29 11.90 8.87
CA LYS A 163 -9.05 12.36 7.71
C LYS A 163 -8.32 12.05 6.40
N GLU A 164 -7.01 12.33 6.36
CA GLU A 164 -6.19 12.07 5.18
C GLU A 164 -6.03 10.56 4.93
N ALA A 165 -5.88 9.75 5.98
CA ALA A 165 -5.85 8.29 5.87
C ALA A 165 -7.15 7.74 5.26
N SER A 166 -8.31 8.21 5.74
CA SER A 166 -9.62 7.86 5.17
C SER A 166 -9.72 8.26 3.68
N ARG A 167 -9.23 9.45 3.32
CA ARG A 167 -9.23 9.93 1.93
C ARG A 167 -8.37 9.04 1.03
N ARG A 168 -7.16 8.67 1.48
CA ARG A 168 -6.26 7.77 0.76
C ARG A 168 -6.84 6.38 0.59
N GLU A 169 -7.53 5.86 1.61
CA GLU A 169 -8.22 4.57 1.53
C GLU A 169 -9.35 4.59 0.49
N GLN A 170 -10.14 5.66 0.43
CA GLN A 170 -11.20 5.82 -0.59
C GLN A 170 -10.61 5.86 -2.00
N VAL A 171 -9.54 6.63 -2.22
CA VAL A 171 -8.85 6.71 -3.51
C VAL A 171 -8.26 5.34 -3.90
N ALA A 172 -7.69 4.60 -2.95
CA ALA A 172 -7.17 3.25 -3.21
C ALA A 172 -8.29 2.27 -3.60
N LYS A 173 -9.45 2.34 -2.93
CA LYS A 173 -10.63 1.52 -3.26
C LYS A 173 -11.19 1.85 -4.65
N GLU A 174 -11.31 3.13 -4.99
CA GLU A 174 -11.78 3.53 -6.32
C GLU A 174 -10.81 3.09 -7.42
N LYS A 175 -9.50 3.28 -7.20
CA LYS A 175 -8.48 2.82 -8.14
C LYS A 175 -8.55 1.30 -8.37
N ALA A 176 -8.73 0.53 -7.29
CA ALA A 176 -8.89 -0.92 -7.39
C ALA A 176 -10.18 -1.31 -8.14
N ARG A 177 -11.28 -0.57 -7.97
CA ARG A 177 -12.52 -0.80 -8.71
C ARG A 177 -12.34 -0.54 -10.21
N ILE A 178 -11.72 0.58 -10.57
CA ILE A 178 -11.41 0.92 -11.97
C ILE A 178 -10.50 -0.14 -12.60
N GLU A 179 -9.48 -0.60 -11.88
CA GLU A 179 -8.58 -1.66 -12.38
C GLU A 179 -9.33 -2.99 -12.60
N GLN A 180 -10.25 -3.35 -11.71
CA GLN A 180 -11.09 -4.55 -11.89
C GLN A 180 -12.06 -4.40 -13.07
N GLU A 181 -12.65 -3.22 -13.27
CA GLU A 181 -13.51 -2.93 -14.41
C GLU A 181 -12.73 -2.99 -15.73
N GLN A 182 -11.52 -2.41 -15.78
CA GLN A 182 -10.62 -2.48 -16.94
C GLN A 182 -10.25 -3.94 -17.27
N LYS A 183 -9.88 -4.74 -16.28
CA LYS A 183 -9.58 -6.17 -16.47
C LYS A 183 -10.78 -6.95 -17.01
N LYS A 184 -12.00 -6.63 -16.57
CA LYS A 184 -13.22 -7.27 -17.09
C LYS A 184 -13.47 -6.90 -18.55
N LEU A 185 -13.30 -5.64 -18.91
CA LEU A 185 -13.43 -5.17 -20.29
C LEU A 185 -12.39 -5.84 -21.20
N GLU A 186 -11.13 -5.93 -20.77
CA GLU A 186 -10.08 -6.62 -21.52
C GLU A 186 -10.41 -8.11 -21.76
N LEU A 187 -10.94 -8.80 -20.75
CA LEU A 187 -11.37 -10.19 -20.87
C LEU A 187 -12.58 -10.33 -21.83
N GLU A 188 -13.56 -9.44 -21.74
CA GLU A 188 -14.72 -9.45 -22.62
C GLU A 188 -14.32 -9.16 -24.09
N GLU A 189 -13.42 -8.22 -24.32
CA GLU A 189 -12.88 -7.94 -25.65
C GLU A 189 -12.09 -9.12 -26.22
N ALA A 190 -11.28 -9.79 -25.39
CA ALA A 190 -10.56 -11.00 -25.79
C ALA A 190 -11.53 -12.14 -26.15
N GLU A 191 -12.61 -12.34 -25.38
CA GLU A 191 -13.62 -13.35 -25.67
C GLU A 191 -14.39 -13.04 -26.97
N ARG A 192 -14.75 -11.78 -27.19
CA ARG A 192 -15.40 -11.35 -28.45
C ARG A 192 -14.50 -11.59 -29.66
N LYS A 193 -13.20 -11.28 -29.56
CA LYS A 193 -12.23 -11.55 -30.63
C LYS A 193 -12.12 -13.05 -30.90
N LEU A 194 -12.00 -13.88 -29.87
CA LEU A 194 -11.95 -15.34 -30.02
C LEU A 194 -13.21 -15.89 -30.71
N LYS A 195 -14.40 -15.42 -30.32
CA LYS A 195 -15.66 -15.83 -30.96
C LYS A 195 -15.73 -15.43 -32.44
N MET A 196 -15.30 -14.21 -32.77
CA MET A 196 -15.25 -13.75 -34.16
C MET A 196 -14.24 -14.55 -34.99
N GLU A 197 -13.06 -14.87 -34.45
CA GLU A 197 -12.07 -15.72 -35.13
C GLU A 197 -12.61 -17.13 -35.37
N GLN A 198 -13.27 -17.74 -34.37
CA GLN A 198 -13.91 -19.05 -34.51
C GLN A 198 -15.04 -19.03 -35.55
N GLU A 199 -15.83 -17.97 -35.61
CA GLU A 199 -16.91 -17.82 -36.60
C GLU A 199 -16.34 -17.62 -38.01
N GLN A 200 -15.31 -16.80 -38.17
CA GLN A 200 -14.59 -16.64 -39.43
C GLN A 200 -13.97 -17.96 -39.90
N GLU A 201 -13.37 -18.73 -39.00
CA GLU A 201 -12.79 -20.04 -39.32
C GLU A 201 -13.86 -21.03 -39.81
N LYS A 202 -15.04 -21.07 -39.16
CA LYS A 202 -16.17 -21.89 -39.61
C LYS A 202 -16.65 -21.50 -41.01
N ILE A 203 -16.80 -20.20 -41.28
CA ILE A 203 -17.19 -19.70 -42.60
C ILE A 203 -16.15 -20.11 -43.66
N ARG A 204 -14.86 -20.01 -43.35
CA ARG A 204 -13.78 -20.44 -44.26
C ARG A 204 -13.85 -21.94 -44.54
N LEU A 205 -14.04 -22.78 -43.52
CA LEU A 205 -14.17 -24.22 -43.68
C LEU A 205 -15.41 -24.61 -44.50
N GLU A 206 -16.55 -23.97 -44.27
CA GLU A 206 -17.77 -24.19 -45.07
C GLU A 206 -17.59 -23.77 -46.53
N GLN A 207 -16.92 -22.64 -46.79
CA GLN A 207 -16.61 -22.20 -48.15
C GLN A 207 -15.65 -23.16 -48.84
N GLU A 208 -14.64 -23.67 -48.13
CA GLU A 208 -13.70 -24.66 -48.67
C GLU A 208 -14.41 -26.00 -48.97
N GLN A 209 -15.31 -26.46 -48.10
CA GLN A 209 -16.12 -27.66 -48.34
C GLN A 209 -17.04 -27.48 -49.55
N LYS A 210 -17.76 -26.35 -49.66
CA LYS A 210 -18.61 -26.05 -50.82
C LYS A 210 -17.80 -25.99 -52.11
N ALA A 211 -16.62 -25.38 -52.10
CA ALA A 211 -15.73 -25.34 -53.26
C ALA A 211 -15.25 -26.75 -53.67
N LYS A 212 -14.95 -27.62 -52.70
CA LYS A 212 -14.59 -29.03 -52.97
C LYS A 212 -15.75 -29.83 -53.52
N GLU A 213 -16.94 -29.71 -52.94
CA GLU A 213 -18.17 -30.38 -53.42
C GLU A 213 -18.56 -29.92 -54.82
N GLU A 214 -18.47 -28.62 -55.10
CA GLU A 214 -18.75 -28.09 -56.44
C GLU A 214 -17.70 -28.55 -57.46
N ALA A 215 -16.42 -28.54 -57.11
CA ALA A 215 -15.36 -29.09 -57.97
C ALA A 215 -15.56 -30.58 -58.26
N GLU A 216 -15.96 -31.37 -57.25
CA GLU A 216 -16.27 -32.79 -57.43
C GLU A 216 -17.51 -33.01 -58.31
N ARG A 217 -18.56 -32.20 -58.13
CA ARG A 217 -19.76 -32.26 -58.96
C ARG A 217 -19.45 -31.92 -60.42
N VAL A 218 -18.67 -30.86 -60.66
CA VAL A 218 -18.23 -30.47 -62.01
C VAL A 218 -17.37 -31.57 -62.64
N ALA A 219 -16.42 -32.14 -61.90
CA ALA A 219 -15.59 -33.24 -62.39
C ALA A 219 -16.42 -34.49 -62.75
N LYS A 220 -17.45 -34.82 -61.94
CA LYS A 220 -18.38 -35.91 -62.22
C LYS A 220 -19.26 -35.63 -63.44
N GLU A 221 -19.80 -34.42 -63.57
CA GLU A 221 -20.62 -34.03 -64.74
C GLU A 221 -19.78 -34.03 -66.02
N GLU A 222 -18.54 -33.53 -65.98
CA GLU A 222 -17.64 -33.56 -67.15
C GLU A 222 -17.27 -35.01 -67.52
N ALA A 223 -16.99 -35.88 -66.54
CA ALA A 223 -16.74 -37.30 -66.80
C ALA A 223 -17.96 -38.01 -67.41
N GLU A 224 -19.18 -37.71 -66.94
CA GLU A 224 -20.40 -38.28 -67.51
C GLU A 224 -20.68 -37.74 -68.92
N ARG A 225 -20.41 -36.44 -69.19
CA ARG A 225 -20.49 -35.89 -70.54
C ARG A 225 -19.49 -36.56 -71.49
N ARG A 226 -18.24 -36.75 -71.06
CA ARG A 226 -17.22 -37.47 -71.84
C ARG A 226 -17.68 -38.89 -72.20
N LEU A 227 -18.26 -39.62 -71.24
CA LEU A 227 -18.80 -40.96 -71.49
C LEU A 227 -19.98 -40.94 -72.47
N LYS A 228 -20.92 -39.99 -72.33
CA LYS A 228 -22.05 -39.84 -73.27
C LYS A 228 -21.61 -39.42 -74.66
N GLU A 229 -20.62 -38.54 -74.78
CA GLU A 229 -20.03 -38.16 -76.06
C GLU A 229 -19.31 -39.35 -76.72
N GLU A 230 -18.58 -40.16 -75.96
CA GLU A 230 -17.97 -41.40 -76.45
C GLU A 230 -19.03 -42.43 -76.88
N GLU A 231 -20.13 -42.56 -76.14
CA GLU A 231 -21.24 -43.47 -76.48
C GLU A 231 -21.98 -43.01 -77.74
N LEU A 232 -22.27 -41.71 -77.86
CA LEU A 232 -22.85 -41.12 -79.07
C LEU A 232 -21.90 -41.26 -80.27
N ALA A 233 -20.60 -41.10 -80.08
CA ALA A 233 -19.61 -41.31 -81.13
C ALA A 233 -19.58 -42.78 -81.59
N LYS A 234 -19.68 -43.74 -80.67
CA LYS A 234 -19.80 -45.16 -81.01
C LYS A 234 -21.08 -45.47 -81.78
N LEU A 235 -22.22 -44.94 -81.33
CA LEU A 235 -23.51 -45.12 -82.02
C LEU A 235 -23.51 -44.46 -83.42
N ALA A 236 -22.85 -43.31 -83.57
CA ALA A 236 -22.69 -42.65 -84.87
C ALA A 236 -21.82 -43.47 -85.82
N LEU A 237 -20.72 -44.06 -85.33
CA LEU A 237 -19.89 -44.98 -86.11
C LEU A 237 -20.65 -46.25 -86.50
N GLU A 238 -21.48 -46.79 -85.62
CA GLU A 238 -22.33 -47.95 -85.91
C GLU A 238 -23.42 -47.62 -86.94
N ALA A 239 -24.07 -46.46 -86.82
CA ALA A 239 -25.03 -45.98 -87.81
C ALA A 239 -24.38 -45.74 -89.18
N GLU A 240 -23.17 -45.17 -89.23
CA GLU A 240 -22.40 -45.01 -90.47
C GLU A 240 -22.02 -46.37 -91.07
N ALA A 241 -21.67 -47.37 -90.25
CA ALA A 241 -21.41 -48.72 -90.71
C ALA A 241 -22.67 -49.40 -91.29
N ILE A 242 -23.82 -49.24 -90.64
CA ILE A 242 -25.12 -49.74 -91.13
C ILE A 242 -25.50 -49.05 -92.45
N GLN A 243 -25.29 -47.74 -92.56
CA GLN A 243 -25.58 -47.01 -93.79
C GLN A 243 -24.69 -47.49 -94.95
N LYS A 244 -23.39 -47.69 -94.73
CA LYS A 244 -22.48 -48.26 -95.73
C LYS A 244 -22.87 -49.69 -96.15
N LEU A 245 -23.35 -50.51 -95.22
CA LEU A 245 -23.89 -51.84 -95.53
C LEU A 245 -25.17 -51.76 -96.37
N SER A 246 -26.05 -50.78 -96.10
CA SER A 246 -27.27 -50.57 -96.88
C SER A 246 -26.98 -50.05 -98.29
N GLU A 247 -25.96 -49.19 -98.46
CA GLU A 247 -25.52 -48.69 -99.77
C GLU A 247 -24.87 -49.79 -100.60
N GLN A 248 -24.14 -50.72 -99.97
CA GLN A 248 -23.66 -51.93 -100.64
C GLN A 248 -24.80 -52.84 -101.10
N GLN A 249 -25.80 -53.07 -100.25
CA GLN A 249 -26.98 -53.86 -100.62
C GLN A 249 -27.82 -53.20 -101.73
N HIS A 250 -27.93 -51.87 -101.73
CA HIS A 250 -28.67 -51.17 -102.79
C HIS A 250 -27.93 -51.20 -104.14
N ASN A 251 -26.59 -51.12 -104.13
CA ASN A 251 -25.77 -51.29 -105.33
C ASN A 251 -25.81 -52.71 -105.90
N ASP A 252 -25.90 -53.75 -105.05
CA ASP A 252 -26.04 -55.12 -105.53
C ASP A 252 -27.41 -55.39 -106.18
N VAL A 253 -28.46 -54.69 -105.72
CA VAL A 253 -29.83 -54.80 -106.28
C VAL A 253 -29.95 -54.05 -107.61
N THR A 254 -29.38 -52.86 -107.75
CA THR A 254 -29.44 -52.09 -109.02
C THR A 254 -28.69 -52.77 -110.16
N VAL A 255 -27.57 -53.46 -109.87
CA VAL A 255 -26.86 -54.26 -110.87
C VAL A 255 -27.68 -55.47 -111.34
N GLN A 256 -28.51 -56.06 -110.48
CA GLN A 256 -29.42 -57.14 -110.87
C GLN A 256 -30.63 -56.63 -111.67
N GLU A 257 -31.16 -55.45 -111.34
CA GLU A 257 -32.30 -54.86 -112.06
C GLU A 257 -31.93 -54.35 -113.47
N GLU A 258 -30.73 -53.79 -113.67
CA GLU A 258 -30.25 -53.42 -115.01
C GLU A 258 -30.01 -54.64 -115.93
N ALA A 259 -29.58 -55.79 -115.36
CA ALA A 259 -29.42 -57.03 -116.12
C ALA A 259 -30.76 -57.62 -116.60
N VAL A 260 -31.82 -57.49 -115.79
CA VAL A 260 -33.17 -57.97 -116.14
C VAL A 260 -33.84 -57.07 -117.20
N LEU A 261 -33.63 -55.75 -117.13
CA LEU A 261 -34.21 -54.81 -118.10
C LEU A 261 -33.56 -54.90 -119.49
N ALA A 262 -32.27 -55.27 -119.57
CA ALA A 262 -31.59 -55.53 -120.85
C ALA A 262 -32.12 -56.80 -121.54
N ALA A 263 -32.43 -57.86 -120.78
CA ALA A 263 -32.97 -59.11 -121.31
C ALA A 263 -34.41 -58.98 -121.84
N LEU A 264 -35.23 -58.11 -121.23
CA LEU A 264 -36.60 -57.85 -121.69
C LEU A 264 -36.66 -57.04 -123.00
N LYS A 265 -35.64 -56.23 -123.29
CA LYS A 265 -35.58 -55.40 -124.50
C LYS A 265 -35.24 -56.18 -125.77
N GLU A 266 -34.65 -57.37 -125.65
CA GLU A 266 -34.39 -58.26 -126.82
C GLU A 266 -35.63 -59.08 -127.22
N VAL A 267 -36.62 -59.24 -126.34
CA VAL A 267 -37.81 -60.06 -126.63
C VAL A 267 -38.88 -59.29 -127.42
N GLU A 268 -38.95 -57.96 -127.30
CA GLU A 268 -39.95 -57.14 -128.01
C GLU A 268 -39.66 -56.90 -129.51
N GLN A 269 -38.48 -57.29 -130.03
CA GLN A 269 -38.14 -57.07 -131.44
C GLN A 269 -38.51 -58.22 -132.40
N HIS A 270 -39.19 -59.27 -131.92
CA HIS A 270 -39.35 -60.51 -132.72
C HIS A 270 -40.77 -60.92 -133.16
N GLU A 271 -41.84 -60.17 -132.88
CA GLU A 271 -43.21 -60.55 -133.29
C GLU A 271 -43.96 -59.57 -134.22
N GLU A 272 -43.27 -58.60 -134.85
CA GLU A 272 -43.78 -58.01 -136.11
C GLU A 272 -43.32 -58.85 -137.31
N LYS A 273 -44.06 -59.94 -137.61
CA LYS A 273 -44.24 -60.50 -138.96
C LYS A 273 -45.30 -61.59 -139.03
#